data_AF-E3QGD0-F1
#
_entry.id   AF-E3QGD0-F1
#
_cell.length_a   1.000
_cell.length_b   1.000
_cell.length_c   1.000
_cell.angle_alpha   90.00
_cell.angle_beta   90.00
_cell.angle_gamma   90.00
#
_symmetry.space_group_name_H-M   'P 1'
#
loop_
_entity.id
_entity.type
_entity.pdbx_description
1 polymer ?
#
loop_
_entity_poly.entity_id
_entity_poly.type
_entity_poly.pdbx_seq_one_letter_code
_entity_poly.pdbx_strand_id
1 'polypeptide(L)'
;MTFYAGGPGSGKTTWGIRLLRTLGRYNAACSVHSNDLCDDAANKLGATCRNSRVARAYRHERMLRALTGQLEYSQVVPSTMSSQYSQAQRQVIRTVTDIEDTARQENPLARADSLVSLALSIAKNNPDFDEFNALRTSARKTDEELSRLTIEANRLLAYALVQVNILVGTPVALGSIARASKLEHKDLGRWNPHIIFMDETGRMPESQFYIPMAFFKPTWVIAAGDTQQFKPMSKSMDLNGERETGFNLRSIIAKVQTEQLLGRPIDQQPDPAYDDEIKHIDEAQTIAQFEVGHETQTQTNRKENVDQDWETETDSLD
;
A
#
# COMPACT_ATOMS: atom_id res chain seq x y z
N MET A 1 -3.20 12.94 -21.30
CA MET A 1 -4.02 11.99 -20.53
C MET A 1 -5.34 11.80 -21.24
N THR A 2 -5.88 10.59 -21.28
CA THR A 2 -7.15 10.26 -21.97
C THR A 2 -8.08 9.51 -21.03
N PHE A 3 -9.37 9.82 -21.06
CA PHE A 3 -10.38 9.17 -20.23
C PHE A 3 -11.35 8.35 -21.08
N TYR A 4 -11.64 7.13 -20.66
CA TYR A 4 -12.66 6.25 -21.23
C TYR A 4 -13.75 5.99 -20.18
N ALA A 5 -14.86 6.69 -20.31
CA ALA A 5 -16.03 6.51 -19.46
C ALA A 5 -16.99 5.51 -20.10
N GLY A 6 -17.50 4.57 -19.30
CA GLY A 6 -18.50 3.62 -19.79
C GLY A 6 -19.23 2.94 -18.64
N GLY A 7 -20.53 2.69 -18.82
CA GLY A 7 -21.38 2.01 -17.84
C GLY A 7 -20.94 0.58 -17.51
N PRO A 8 -21.63 -0.12 -16.60
CA PRO A 8 -21.46 -1.55 -16.41
C PRO A 8 -21.62 -2.32 -17.73
N GLY A 9 -20.76 -3.31 -18.00
CA GLY A 9 -20.84 -4.12 -19.22
C GLY A 9 -20.33 -3.45 -20.52
N SER A 10 -19.92 -2.18 -20.50
CA SER A 10 -19.38 -1.47 -21.68
C SER A 10 -18.03 -2.00 -22.20
N GLY A 11 -17.41 -2.95 -21.50
CA GLY A 11 -16.17 -3.58 -21.94
C GLY A 11 -14.89 -2.77 -21.66
N LYS A 12 -14.92 -1.79 -20.73
CA LYS A 12 -13.75 -0.96 -20.32
C LYS A 12 -12.45 -1.76 -20.15
N THR A 13 -12.47 -2.77 -19.28
CA THR A 13 -11.31 -3.64 -19.02
C THR A 13 -10.87 -4.39 -20.28
N THR A 14 -11.82 -4.88 -21.09
CA THR A 14 -11.51 -5.60 -22.34
C THR A 14 -10.85 -4.68 -23.37
N TRP A 15 -11.35 -3.44 -23.50
CA TRP A 15 -10.75 -2.42 -24.35
C TRP A 15 -9.32 -2.09 -23.88
N GLY A 16 -9.13 -1.88 -22.57
CA GLY A 16 -7.82 -1.65 -21.95
C GLY A 16 -6.82 -2.77 -22.22
N ILE A 17 -7.24 -4.03 -22.06
CA ILE A 17 -6.41 -5.20 -22.35
C ILE A 17 -6.03 -5.26 -23.83
N ARG A 18 -6.97 -5.01 -24.75
CA ARG A 18 -6.70 -4.99 -26.19
C ARG A 18 -5.74 -3.86 -26.58
N LEU A 19 -5.88 -2.71 -25.94
CA LEU A 19 -4.98 -1.58 -26.11
C LEU A 19 -3.56 -1.95 -25.65
N LEU A 20 -3.43 -2.48 -24.42
CA LEU A 20 -2.14 -2.92 -23.87
C LEU A 20 -1.51 -4.02 -24.71
N ARG A 21 -2.29 -4.95 -25.27
CA ARG A 21 -1.80 -5.95 -26.23
C ARG A 21 -1.23 -5.30 -27.48
N THR A 22 -1.96 -4.36 -28.07
CA THR A 22 -1.56 -3.65 -29.30
C THR A 22 -0.29 -2.85 -29.07
N LEU A 23 -0.13 -2.30 -27.87
CA LEU A 23 1.01 -1.49 -27.46
C LEU A 23 2.09 -2.31 -26.74
N GLY A 24 1.97 -3.64 -26.70
CA GLY A 24 2.82 -4.55 -25.90
C GLY A 24 4.30 -4.61 -26.31
N ARG A 25 4.70 -3.84 -27.34
CA ARG A 25 6.10 -3.55 -27.67
C ARG A 25 6.73 -2.49 -26.75
N TYR A 26 5.91 -1.72 -26.05
CA TYR A 26 6.33 -0.72 -25.08
C TYR A 26 6.13 -1.24 -23.66
N ASN A 27 6.95 -0.73 -22.74
CA ASN A 27 6.73 -0.96 -21.32
C ASN A 27 5.44 -0.27 -20.88
N ALA A 28 4.56 -0.99 -20.19
CA ALA A 28 3.30 -0.47 -19.69
C ALA A 28 3.08 -0.84 -18.23
N ALA A 29 2.38 0.02 -17.51
CA ALA A 29 1.84 -0.29 -16.19
C ALA A 29 0.31 -0.34 -16.26
N CYS A 30 -0.28 -1.37 -15.68
CA CYS A 30 -1.71 -1.50 -15.49
C CYS A 30 -2.01 -1.35 -13.99
N SER A 31 -2.76 -0.31 -13.63
CA SER A 31 -3.08 0.02 -12.25
C SER A 31 -4.56 -0.18 -11.98
N VAL A 32 -4.89 -0.87 -10.89
CA VAL A 32 -6.28 -1.05 -10.44
C VAL A 32 -6.35 -0.89 -8.92
N HIS A 33 -7.44 -0.36 -8.38
CA HIS A 33 -7.51 0.02 -6.96
C HIS A 33 -7.54 -1.18 -5.97
N SER A 34 -7.80 -2.41 -6.44
CA SER A 34 -7.91 -3.61 -5.60
C SER A 34 -6.96 -4.73 -6.05
N ASN A 35 -6.43 -5.51 -5.10
CA ASN A 35 -5.55 -6.64 -5.40
C ASN A 35 -6.26 -7.72 -6.23
N ASP A 36 -7.53 -8.02 -5.94
CA ASP A 36 -8.31 -9.02 -6.69
C ASP A 36 -8.48 -8.63 -8.16
N LEU A 37 -8.72 -7.34 -8.40
CA LEU A 37 -8.84 -6.82 -9.76
C LEU A 37 -7.50 -6.78 -10.47
N CYS A 38 -6.40 -6.53 -9.76
CA CYS A 38 -5.06 -6.67 -10.32
C CYS A 38 -4.75 -8.12 -10.70
N ASP A 39 -5.20 -9.09 -9.90
CA ASP A 39 -5.01 -10.51 -10.16
C ASP A 39 -5.80 -10.98 -11.40
N ASP A 40 -7.05 -10.54 -11.52
CA ASP A 40 -7.88 -10.75 -12.71
C ASP A 40 -7.27 -10.08 -13.96
N ALA A 41 -6.80 -8.83 -13.83
CA ALA A 41 -6.13 -8.12 -14.91
C ALA A 41 -4.84 -8.83 -15.35
N ALA A 42 -4.00 -9.28 -14.42
CA ALA A 42 -2.76 -10.01 -14.71
C ALA A 42 -3.05 -11.33 -15.45
N ASN A 43 -4.04 -12.10 -14.99
CA ASN A 43 -4.50 -13.32 -15.66
C ASN A 43 -4.96 -13.06 -17.10
N LYS A 44 -5.85 -12.07 -17.28
CA LYS A 44 -6.40 -11.73 -18.60
C LYS A 44 -5.33 -11.20 -19.55
N LEU A 45 -4.41 -10.37 -19.06
CA LEU A 45 -3.28 -9.86 -19.83
C LEU A 45 -2.32 -10.99 -20.20
N GLY A 46 -1.96 -11.88 -19.26
CA GLY A 46 -1.10 -13.03 -19.54
C GLY A 46 -1.70 -13.97 -20.60
N ALA A 47 -3.01 -14.21 -20.55
CA ALA A 47 -3.72 -15.02 -21.55
C ALA A 47 -3.78 -14.34 -22.94
N THR A 48 -3.91 -13.02 -22.97
CA THR A 48 -4.17 -12.24 -24.19
C THR A 48 -2.90 -11.75 -24.87
N CYS A 49 -1.87 -11.41 -24.10
CA CYS A 49 -0.61 -10.80 -24.54
C CYS A 49 0.53 -11.82 -24.55
N ARG A 50 0.39 -12.93 -25.31
CA ARG A 50 1.35 -14.05 -25.31
C ARG A 50 2.80 -13.68 -25.67
N ASN A 51 2.99 -12.59 -26.40
CA ASN A 51 4.31 -12.09 -26.81
C ASN A 51 4.90 -11.08 -25.82
N SER A 52 4.17 -10.76 -24.74
CA SER A 52 4.58 -9.79 -23.73
C SER A 52 4.74 -10.50 -22.39
N ARG A 53 5.81 -10.19 -21.67
CA ARG A 53 6.00 -10.63 -20.29
C ARG A 53 5.16 -9.77 -19.37
N VAL A 54 4.13 -10.38 -18.79
CA VAL A 54 3.23 -9.75 -17.81
C VAL A 54 3.65 -10.17 -16.42
N ALA A 55 3.78 -9.22 -15.49
CA ALA A 55 4.09 -9.52 -14.10
C ALA A 55 3.18 -8.78 -13.12
N ARG A 56 2.73 -9.50 -12.09
CA ARG A 56 1.98 -8.96 -10.95
C ARG A 56 2.95 -8.39 -9.89
N ALA A 57 2.79 -7.11 -9.58
CA ALA A 57 3.61 -6.35 -8.64
C ALA A 57 2.90 -6.13 -7.30
N TYR A 58 3.54 -6.55 -6.20
CA TYR A 58 3.06 -6.30 -4.85
C TYR A 58 3.80 -5.11 -4.23
N ARG A 59 3.44 -4.73 -3.00
CA ARG A 59 4.22 -3.73 -2.25
C ARG A 59 5.68 -4.19 -2.14
N HIS A 60 6.61 -3.26 -2.36
CA HIS A 60 8.05 -3.54 -2.38
C HIS A 60 8.53 -4.30 -1.15
N GLU A 61 8.13 -3.87 0.05
CA GLU A 61 8.46 -4.55 1.32
C GLU A 61 8.02 -6.01 1.36
N ARG A 62 6.83 -6.32 0.83
CA ARG A 62 6.32 -7.70 0.78
C ARG A 62 7.09 -8.54 -0.21
N MET A 63 7.42 -7.97 -1.37
CA MET A 63 8.25 -8.66 -2.35
C MET A 63 9.65 -8.94 -1.78
N LEU A 64 10.23 -8.00 -1.04
CA LEU A 64 11.50 -8.22 -0.34
C LEU A 64 11.38 -9.32 0.70
N ARG A 65 10.39 -9.29 1.59
CA ARG A 65 10.17 -10.36 2.57
C ARG A 65 10.01 -11.74 1.91
N ALA A 66 9.31 -11.81 0.79
CA ALA A 66 9.19 -13.04 0.01
C ALA A 66 10.54 -13.50 -0.60
N LEU A 67 11.36 -12.56 -1.09
CA LEU A 67 12.70 -12.82 -1.64
C LEU A 67 13.77 -13.12 -0.59
N THR A 68 13.60 -12.66 0.64
CA THR A 68 14.51 -13.00 1.75
C THR A 68 14.10 -14.26 2.50
N GLY A 69 12.92 -14.82 2.18
CA GLY A 69 12.38 -16.00 2.86
C GLY A 69 11.73 -15.71 4.22
N GLN A 70 11.41 -14.45 4.49
CA GLN A 70 10.78 -13.97 5.72
C GLN A 70 9.25 -13.88 5.63
N LEU A 71 8.65 -14.38 4.55
CA LEU A 71 7.19 -14.45 4.43
C LEU A 71 6.71 -15.74 5.10
N GLU A 72 6.04 -15.61 6.24
CA GLU A 72 5.44 -16.75 6.92
C GLU A 72 4.26 -17.29 6.08
N TYR A 73 4.37 -18.54 5.65
CA TYR A 73 3.27 -19.25 5.01
C TYR A 73 2.39 -19.85 6.11
N SER A 74 1.30 -19.18 6.45
CA SER A 74 0.29 -19.79 7.33
C SER A 74 -0.42 -20.89 6.55
N GLN A 75 -0.01 -22.15 6.75
CA GLN A 75 -0.77 -23.31 6.28
C GLN A 75 -1.97 -23.50 7.19
N VAL A 76 -3.15 -23.08 6.74
CA VAL A 76 -4.38 -23.39 7.47
C VAL A 76 -5.20 -24.38 6.65
N VAL A 77 -5.39 -25.54 7.26
CA VAL A 77 -6.32 -26.56 6.79
C VAL A 77 -7.72 -25.96 6.90
N PRO A 78 -8.51 -25.88 5.81
CA PRO A 78 -9.86 -25.33 5.87
C PRO A 78 -10.66 -26.11 6.91
N SER A 79 -11.01 -25.45 8.02
CA SER A 79 -11.79 -26.06 9.08
C SER A 79 -13.23 -26.16 8.58
N THR A 80 -13.68 -27.37 8.27
CA THR A 80 -15.10 -27.63 7.98
C THR A 80 -15.95 -27.10 9.13
N MET A 81 -16.71 -26.03 8.85
CA MET A 81 -17.69 -25.42 9.76
C MET A 81 -18.67 -26.47 10.28
N SER A 82 -18.39 -27.06 11.46
CA SER A 82 -19.36 -27.94 12.10
C SER A 82 -20.61 -27.13 12.49
N SER A 83 -21.78 -27.73 12.39
CA SER A 83 -23.05 -27.11 12.81
C SER A 83 -23.10 -26.79 14.32
N GLN A 84 -22.11 -27.26 15.09
CA GLN A 84 -22.04 -27.15 16.55
C GLN A 84 -21.51 -25.79 17.07
N TYR A 85 -20.97 -24.92 16.21
CA TYR A 85 -20.46 -23.61 16.65
C TYR A 85 -21.58 -22.60 16.93
N SER A 86 -21.43 -21.87 18.04
CA SER A 86 -22.29 -20.72 18.38
C SER A 86 -22.17 -19.58 17.37
N GLN A 87 -23.12 -18.65 17.33
CA GLN A 87 -23.09 -17.53 16.37
C GLN A 87 -21.82 -16.66 16.53
N ALA A 88 -21.40 -16.37 17.76
CA ALA A 88 -20.17 -15.63 18.03
C ALA A 88 -18.92 -16.40 17.53
N GLN A 89 -18.87 -17.71 17.73
CA GLN A 89 -17.77 -18.55 17.23
C GLN A 89 -17.72 -18.57 15.70
N ARG A 90 -18.86 -18.68 15.03
CA ARG A 90 -18.92 -18.60 13.55
C ARG A 90 -18.44 -17.25 13.04
N GLN A 91 -18.72 -16.16 13.74
CA GLN A 91 -18.26 -14.83 13.35
C GLN A 91 -16.74 -14.68 13.54
N VAL A 92 -16.18 -15.17 14.65
CA VAL A 92 -14.73 -15.21 14.86
C VAL A 92 -14.05 -16.03 13.76
N ILE A 93 -14.55 -17.23 13.46
CA ILE A 93 -13.92 -18.07 12.43
C ILE A 93 -14.03 -17.44 11.05
N ARG A 94 -15.15 -16.79 10.71
CA ARG A 94 -15.27 -16.02 9.45
C ARG A 94 -14.22 -14.91 9.38
N THR A 95 -14.08 -14.11 10.42
CA THR A 95 -13.06 -13.05 10.47
C THR A 95 -11.65 -13.62 10.31
N VAL A 96 -11.33 -14.73 10.98
CA VAL A 96 -10.03 -15.41 10.83
C VAL A 96 -9.83 -15.90 9.39
N THR A 97 -10.85 -16.53 8.81
CA THR A 97 -10.83 -17.00 7.40
C THR A 97 -10.61 -15.83 6.43
N ASP A 98 -11.32 -14.72 6.63
CA ASP A 98 -11.20 -13.52 5.78
C ASP A 98 -9.80 -12.89 5.88
N ILE A 99 -9.23 -12.84 7.09
CA ILE A 99 -7.85 -12.37 7.33
C ILE A 99 -6.85 -13.27 6.60
N GLU A 100 -7.05 -14.57 6.63
CA GLU A 100 -6.18 -15.54 5.97
C GLU A 100 -6.30 -15.49 4.45
N ASP A 101 -7.51 -15.40 3.91
CA ASP A 101 -7.76 -15.26 2.48
C ASP A 101 -7.11 -13.96 1.97
N THR A 102 -7.21 -12.87 2.74
CA THR A 102 -6.49 -11.62 2.47
C THR A 102 -4.98 -11.87 2.47
N ALA A 103 -4.43 -12.57 3.49
CA ALA A 103 -3.01 -12.87 3.57
C ALA A 103 -2.51 -13.73 2.38
N ARG A 104 -3.33 -14.66 1.87
CA ARG A 104 -3.00 -15.48 0.69
C ARG A 104 -3.02 -14.65 -0.60
N GLN A 105 -4.06 -13.85 -0.81
CA GLN A 105 -4.16 -12.95 -1.98
C GLN A 105 -2.99 -11.97 -2.03
N GLU A 106 -2.51 -11.56 -0.85
CA GLU A 106 -1.42 -10.63 -0.70
C GLU A 106 -0.02 -11.27 -0.75
N ASN A 107 0.07 -12.60 -0.84
CA ASN A 107 1.31 -13.34 -0.89
C ASN A 107 1.90 -13.33 -2.32
N PRO A 108 3.07 -12.71 -2.55
CA PRO A 108 3.69 -12.68 -3.87
C PRO A 108 4.10 -14.06 -4.40
N LEU A 109 4.33 -15.05 -3.53
CA LEU A 109 4.74 -16.40 -3.91
C LEU A 109 3.57 -17.31 -4.29
N ALA A 110 2.33 -16.91 -4.00
CA ALA A 110 1.15 -17.71 -4.34
C ALA A 110 0.88 -17.76 -5.87
N ARG A 111 1.53 -16.88 -6.63
CA ARG A 111 1.30 -16.68 -8.06
C ARG A 111 2.55 -16.90 -8.89
N ALA A 112 2.42 -17.67 -9.96
CA ALA A 112 3.51 -17.93 -10.90
C ALA A 112 3.87 -16.70 -11.76
N ASP A 113 2.89 -15.83 -12.03
CA ASP A 113 3.04 -14.59 -12.80
C ASP A 113 3.42 -13.37 -11.93
N SER A 114 3.81 -13.58 -10.67
CA SER A 114 4.30 -12.48 -9.83
C SER A 114 5.72 -12.08 -10.22
N LEU A 115 6.04 -10.80 -9.99
CA LEU A 115 7.40 -10.29 -10.17
C LEU A 115 8.42 -11.04 -9.30
N VAL A 116 8.00 -11.50 -8.11
CA VAL A 116 8.83 -12.30 -7.19
C VAL A 116 9.11 -13.68 -7.76
N SER A 117 8.10 -14.36 -8.30
CA SER A 117 8.27 -15.68 -8.92
C SER A 117 9.18 -15.61 -10.15
N LEU A 118 9.03 -14.56 -10.96
CA LEU A 118 9.95 -14.28 -12.07
C LEU A 118 11.39 -14.05 -11.56
N ALA A 119 11.56 -13.20 -10.54
CA ALA A 119 12.85 -12.93 -9.93
C ALA A 119 13.54 -14.22 -9.41
N LEU A 120 12.80 -15.07 -8.69
CA LEU A 120 13.34 -16.35 -8.22
C LEU A 120 13.69 -17.30 -9.38
N SER A 121 12.90 -17.31 -10.45
CA SER A 121 13.22 -18.07 -11.66
C SER A 121 14.49 -17.57 -12.33
N ILE A 122 14.71 -16.24 -12.37
CA ILE A 122 15.93 -15.66 -12.92
C ILE A 122 17.13 -16.04 -12.05
N ALA A 123 17.03 -15.88 -10.73
CA ALA A 123 18.13 -16.18 -9.82
C ALA A 123 18.58 -17.64 -9.91
N LYS A 124 17.65 -18.58 -10.14
CA LYS A 124 17.99 -20.00 -10.33
C LYS A 124 18.72 -20.31 -11.62
N ASN A 125 18.53 -19.50 -12.66
CA ASN A 125 19.01 -19.77 -14.01
C ASN A 125 20.15 -18.83 -14.45
N ASN A 126 20.51 -17.83 -13.65
CA ASN A 126 21.57 -16.87 -13.95
C ASN A 126 22.67 -16.92 -12.85
N PRO A 127 23.92 -17.29 -13.21
CA PRO A 127 25.06 -17.32 -12.28
C PRO A 127 25.35 -15.99 -11.58
N ASP A 128 24.95 -14.85 -12.16
CA ASP A 128 25.15 -13.52 -11.55
C ASP A 128 24.48 -13.37 -10.17
N PHE A 129 23.57 -14.28 -9.82
CA PHE A 129 22.80 -14.31 -8.58
C PHE A 129 23.12 -15.52 -7.70
N ASP A 130 24.28 -16.17 -7.90
CA ASP A 130 24.72 -17.29 -7.04
C ASP A 130 24.91 -16.87 -5.58
N GLU A 131 25.42 -15.65 -5.34
CA GLU A 131 25.54 -15.09 -3.98
C GLU A 131 24.15 -14.93 -3.32
N PHE A 132 23.17 -14.42 -4.06
CA PHE A 132 21.78 -14.32 -3.57
C PHE A 132 21.24 -15.71 -3.18
N ASN A 133 21.45 -16.72 -4.02
CA ASN A 133 21.01 -18.09 -3.74
C ASN A 133 21.71 -18.68 -2.49
N ALA A 134 23.02 -18.47 -2.37
CA ALA A 134 23.80 -18.91 -1.22
C ALA A 134 23.30 -18.24 0.08
N LEU A 135 23.17 -16.91 0.08
CA LEU A 135 22.65 -16.16 1.23
C LEU A 135 21.23 -16.59 1.59
N ARG A 136 20.33 -16.70 0.60
CA ARG A 136 18.93 -17.07 0.84
C ARG A 136 18.81 -18.43 1.52
N THR A 137 19.60 -19.43 1.10
CA THR A 137 19.56 -20.80 1.64
C THR A 137 20.27 -20.97 2.99
N SER A 138 21.06 -20.00 3.43
CA SER A 138 21.74 -20.08 4.74
C SER A 138 20.74 -20.24 5.89
N ALA A 139 20.98 -21.24 6.76
CA ALA A 139 20.10 -21.61 7.87
C ALA A 139 20.06 -20.57 8.99
N ARG A 140 21.14 -19.80 9.17
CA ARG A 140 21.21 -18.68 10.12
C ARG A 140 21.89 -17.52 9.43
N LYS A 141 21.29 -16.35 9.52
CA LYS A 141 21.78 -15.12 8.90
C LYS A 141 22.16 -14.14 10.00
N THR A 142 23.36 -13.59 9.93
CA THR A 142 23.72 -12.41 10.72
C THR A 142 22.99 -11.17 10.18
N ASP A 143 22.96 -10.08 10.95
CA ASP A 143 22.36 -8.82 10.49
C ASP A 143 23.06 -8.28 9.24
N GLU A 144 24.38 -8.49 9.13
CA GLU A 144 25.16 -8.12 7.94
C GLU A 144 24.76 -8.96 6.72
N GLU A 145 24.59 -10.27 6.88
CA GLU A 145 24.13 -11.16 5.81
C GLU A 145 22.70 -10.84 5.37
N LEU A 146 21.83 -10.46 6.31
CA LEU A 146 20.46 -10.04 6.00
C LEU A 146 20.44 -8.72 5.23
N SER A 147 21.30 -7.77 5.59
CA SER A 147 21.49 -6.52 4.87
C SER A 147 21.98 -6.77 3.43
N ARG A 148 23.01 -7.62 3.26
CA ARG A 148 23.51 -8.03 1.94
C ARG A 148 22.45 -8.75 1.12
N LEU A 149 21.72 -9.69 1.71
CA LEU A 149 20.61 -10.39 1.06
C LEU A 149 19.53 -9.42 0.59
N THR A 150 19.24 -8.38 1.37
CA THR A 150 18.27 -7.34 0.99
C THR A 150 18.78 -6.51 -0.19
N ILE A 151 20.07 -6.19 -0.25
CA ILE A 151 20.69 -5.49 -1.38
C ILE A 151 20.60 -6.35 -2.64
N GLU A 152 20.98 -7.62 -2.56
CA GLU A 152 20.91 -8.56 -3.68
C GLU A 152 19.47 -8.85 -4.11
N ALA A 153 18.52 -8.93 -3.17
CA ALA A 153 17.09 -9.05 -3.50
C ALA A 153 16.57 -7.84 -4.29
N ASN A 154 17.01 -6.63 -3.95
CA ASN A 154 16.68 -5.43 -4.72
C ASN A 154 17.30 -5.47 -6.11
N ARG A 155 18.58 -5.84 -6.23
CA ARG A 155 19.25 -5.99 -7.53
C ARG A 155 18.53 -7.01 -8.41
N LEU A 156 18.12 -8.15 -7.84
CA LEU A 156 17.36 -9.18 -8.53
C LEU A 156 15.98 -8.69 -8.97
N LEU A 157 15.25 -7.95 -8.12
CA LEU A 157 13.98 -7.31 -8.49
C LEU A 157 14.15 -6.32 -9.63
N ALA A 158 15.21 -5.51 -9.61
CA ALA A 158 15.51 -4.55 -10.68
C ALA A 158 15.72 -5.28 -12.00
N TYR A 159 16.53 -6.33 -11.99
CA TYR A 159 16.81 -7.15 -13.16
C TYR A 159 15.53 -7.83 -13.69
N ALA A 160 14.72 -8.42 -12.79
CA ALA A 160 13.44 -9.01 -13.17
C ALA A 160 12.48 -7.99 -13.77
N LEU A 161 12.43 -6.78 -13.21
CA LEU A 161 11.55 -5.72 -13.66
C LEU A 161 11.89 -5.25 -15.08
N VAL A 162 13.17 -5.14 -15.43
CA VAL A 162 13.58 -4.75 -16.80
C VAL A 162 13.16 -5.79 -17.85
N GLN A 163 12.96 -7.05 -17.44
CA GLN A 163 12.47 -8.10 -18.34
C GLN A 163 10.94 -8.08 -18.55
N VAL A 164 10.20 -7.24 -17.84
CA VAL A 164 8.74 -7.19 -17.90
C VAL A 164 8.28 -6.14 -18.91
N ASN A 165 7.35 -6.51 -19.79
CA ASN A 165 6.70 -5.56 -20.69
C ASN A 165 5.50 -4.90 -20.03
N ILE A 166 4.70 -5.65 -19.26
CA ILE A 166 3.48 -5.15 -18.63
C ILE A 166 3.52 -5.45 -17.13
N LEU A 167 3.58 -4.40 -16.32
CA LEU A 167 3.53 -4.51 -14.86
C LEU A 167 2.12 -4.22 -14.36
N VAL A 168 1.52 -5.14 -13.60
CA VAL A 168 0.17 -4.99 -13.04
C VAL A 168 0.26 -4.81 -11.53
N GLY A 169 -0.31 -3.74 -10.98
CA GLY A 169 -0.29 -3.53 -9.53
C GLY A 169 -1.33 -2.54 -9.06
N THR A 170 -1.51 -2.45 -7.75
CA THR A 170 -2.28 -1.35 -7.17
C THR A 170 -1.48 -0.06 -7.26
N PRO A 171 -2.11 1.13 -7.22
CA PRO A 171 -1.38 2.39 -7.26
C PRO A 171 -0.25 2.47 -6.22
N VAL A 172 -0.53 2.00 -5.00
CA VAL A 172 0.44 1.95 -3.90
C VAL A 172 1.57 0.96 -4.17
N ALA A 173 1.26 -0.23 -4.69
CA ALA A 173 2.29 -1.22 -5.04
C ALA A 173 3.23 -0.66 -6.12
N LEU A 174 2.66 -0.11 -7.18
CA LEU A 174 3.39 0.54 -8.27
C LEU A 174 4.26 1.70 -7.77
N GLY A 175 3.72 2.58 -6.91
CA GLY A 175 4.48 3.66 -6.28
C GLY A 175 5.61 3.18 -5.38
N SER A 176 5.39 2.10 -4.61
CA SER A 176 6.43 1.54 -3.73
C SER A 176 7.61 0.96 -4.52
N ILE A 177 7.33 0.30 -5.64
CA ILE A 177 8.36 -0.22 -6.55
C ILE A 177 9.12 0.94 -7.19
N ALA A 178 8.41 1.95 -7.65
CA ALA A 178 9.03 3.09 -8.32
C ALA A 178 9.88 3.95 -7.37
N ARG A 179 9.49 4.06 -6.09
CA ARG A 179 10.22 4.77 -5.04
C ARG A 179 11.46 4.01 -4.56
N ALA A 180 11.51 2.69 -4.74
CA ALA A 180 12.71 1.92 -4.44
C ALA A 180 13.84 2.39 -5.38
N SER A 181 14.52 3.46 -4.98
CA SER A 181 15.50 4.26 -5.72
C SER A 181 16.72 3.46 -6.18
N LYS A 182 16.81 2.22 -5.72
CA LYS A 182 17.87 1.25 -5.99
C LYS A 182 17.47 0.20 -7.05
N LEU A 183 16.24 0.21 -7.55
CA LEU A 183 15.80 -0.71 -8.60
C LEU A 183 16.23 -0.25 -10.00
N GLU A 184 17.51 0.10 -10.13
CA GLU A 184 18.16 0.39 -11.40
C GLU A 184 19.23 -0.67 -11.62
N HIS A 185 19.16 -1.37 -12.75
CA HIS A 185 20.21 -2.31 -13.12
C HIS A 185 21.32 -1.54 -13.83
N LYS A 186 22.58 -1.73 -13.40
CA LYS A 186 23.73 -0.99 -13.95
C LYS A 186 23.79 -1.03 -15.48
N ASP A 187 23.53 -2.20 -16.06
CA ASP A 187 23.68 -2.40 -17.52
C ASP A 187 22.38 -2.23 -18.32
N LEU A 188 21.21 -2.38 -17.67
CA LEU A 188 19.92 -2.40 -18.36
C LEU A 188 19.08 -1.13 -18.09
N GLY A 189 19.61 -0.25 -17.23
CA GLY A 189 18.95 0.97 -16.79
C GLY A 189 17.74 0.72 -15.90
N ARG A 190 16.93 1.77 -15.75
CA ARG A 190 15.71 1.77 -14.95
C ARG A 190 14.50 1.45 -15.82
N TRP A 191 13.68 0.49 -15.38
CA TRP A 191 12.39 0.25 -16.00
C TRP A 191 11.45 1.45 -15.79
N ASN A 192 10.93 1.99 -16.89
CA ASN A 192 9.92 3.07 -16.87
C ASN A 192 8.81 2.74 -17.88
N PRO A 193 7.54 2.79 -17.48
CA PRO A 193 6.44 2.56 -18.39
C PRO A 193 6.28 3.77 -19.32
N HIS A 194 6.10 3.52 -20.61
CA HIS A 194 5.69 4.53 -21.58
C HIS A 194 4.20 4.85 -21.42
N ILE A 195 3.43 3.87 -20.96
CA ILE A 195 1.97 3.92 -20.86
C ILE A 195 1.55 3.47 -19.47
N ILE A 196 0.69 4.26 -18.82
CA ILE A 196 -0.05 3.83 -17.63
C ILE A 196 -1.51 3.72 -18.00
N PHE A 197 -2.05 2.50 -17.91
CA PHE A 197 -3.48 2.24 -17.96
C PHE A 197 -4.02 2.12 -16.54
N MET A 198 -4.96 2.98 -16.18
CA MET A 198 -5.64 2.98 -14.89
C MET A 198 -7.06 2.43 -15.12
N ASP A 199 -7.38 1.25 -14.59
CA ASP A 199 -8.74 0.69 -14.65
C ASP A 199 -9.51 0.98 -13.36
N GLU A 200 -10.85 0.96 -13.48
CA GLU A 200 -11.77 1.24 -12.37
C GLU A 200 -11.46 2.55 -11.62
N THR A 201 -11.12 3.62 -12.36
CA THR A 201 -10.69 4.90 -11.78
C THR A 201 -11.80 5.61 -11.01
N GLY A 202 -13.07 5.35 -11.33
CA GLY A 202 -14.22 5.87 -10.59
C GLY A 202 -14.28 5.41 -9.13
N ARG A 203 -13.62 4.29 -8.80
CA ARG A 203 -13.52 3.73 -7.43
C ARG A 203 -12.25 4.15 -6.70
N MET A 204 -11.35 4.89 -7.36
CA MET A 204 -10.05 5.24 -6.83
C MET A 204 -10.06 6.66 -6.22
N PRO A 205 -9.60 6.85 -4.97
CA PRO A 205 -9.36 8.19 -4.46
C PRO A 205 -8.38 8.94 -5.35
N GLU A 206 -8.58 10.25 -5.51
CA GLU A 206 -7.71 11.09 -6.35
C GLU A 206 -6.23 10.98 -5.95
N SER A 207 -5.95 10.94 -4.65
CA SER A 207 -4.59 10.75 -4.14
C SER A 207 -3.94 9.45 -4.63
N GLN A 208 -4.71 8.36 -4.73
CA GLN A 208 -4.21 7.09 -5.26
C GLN A 208 -4.04 7.14 -6.77
N PHE A 209 -4.92 7.84 -7.49
CA PHE A 209 -4.83 8.01 -8.94
C PHE A 209 -3.50 8.62 -9.37
N TYR A 210 -2.99 9.59 -8.60
CA TYR A 210 -1.72 10.24 -8.91
C TYR A 210 -0.46 9.46 -8.55
N ILE A 211 -0.54 8.41 -7.72
CA ILE A 211 0.67 7.69 -7.25
C ILE A 211 1.53 7.19 -8.43
N PRO A 212 1.01 6.43 -9.42
CA PRO A 212 1.87 5.92 -10.48
C PRO A 212 2.48 7.04 -11.33
N MET A 213 1.73 8.12 -11.57
CA MET A 213 2.21 9.27 -12.37
C MET A 213 3.23 10.15 -11.63
N ALA A 214 3.19 10.16 -10.30
CA ALA A 214 4.17 10.90 -9.50
C ALA A 214 5.54 10.23 -9.54
N PHE A 215 5.59 8.90 -9.62
CA PHE A 215 6.86 8.15 -9.58
C PHE A 215 7.37 7.70 -10.94
N PHE A 216 6.48 7.39 -11.88
CA PHE A 216 6.84 7.09 -13.26
C PHE A 216 6.69 8.35 -14.10
N LYS A 217 7.49 8.47 -15.16
CA LYS A 217 7.35 9.56 -16.15
C LYS A 217 6.76 8.99 -17.45
N PRO A 218 5.46 8.61 -17.47
CA PRO A 218 4.87 8.00 -18.65
C PRO A 218 4.61 9.05 -19.73
N THR A 219 4.71 8.62 -20.99
CA THR A 219 4.28 9.43 -22.13
C THR A 219 2.76 9.52 -22.21
N TRP A 220 2.08 8.39 -21.94
CA TRP A 220 0.62 8.30 -22.01
C TRP A 220 0.02 7.77 -20.72
N VAL A 221 -1.06 8.44 -20.29
CA VAL A 221 -1.90 7.99 -19.18
C VAL A 221 -3.32 7.85 -19.68
N ILE A 222 -3.88 6.67 -19.51
CA ILE A 222 -5.21 6.32 -19.99
C ILE A 222 -6.00 5.79 -18.81
N ALA A 223 -7.10 6.45 -18.51
CA ALA A 223 -7.94 6.17 -17.35
C ALA A 223 -9.29 5.65 -17.81
N ALA A 224 -9.69 4.48 -17.36
CA ALA A 224 -10.99 3.89 -17.61
C ALA A 224 -11.78 3.79 -16.30
N GLY A 225 -13.03 4.23 -16.32
CA GLY A 225 -13.84 4.25 -15.11
C GLY A 225 -15.31 4.53 -15.38
N ASP A 226 -16.09 4.43 -14.31
CA ASP A 226 -17.51 4.74 -14.31
C ASP A 226 -17.82 5.54 -13.04
N THR A 227 -18.15 6.82 -13.20
CA THR A 227 -18.44 7.72 -12.07
C THR A 227 -19.82 7.48 -11.47
N GLN A 228 -20.67 6.68 -12.12
CA GLN A 228 -21.98 6.27 -11.60
C GLN A 228 -21.91 5.00 -10.75
N GLN A 229 -20.77 4.31 -10.72
CA GLN A 229 -20.55 3.15 -9.85
C GLN A 229 -20.10 3.56 -8.45
N PHE A 230 -19.80 2.56 -7.62
CA PHE A 230 -19.29 2.75 -6.26
C PHE A 230 -18.15 3.77 -6.26
N LYS A 231 -18.30 4.77 -5.40
CA LYS A 231 -17.31 5.82 -5.18
C LYS A 231 -16.20 5.30 -4.25
N PRO A 232 -15.04 5.97 -4.20
CA PRO A 232 -14.00 5.63 -3.25
C PRO A 232 -14.56 5.69 -1.83
N MET A 233 -14.35 4.65 -1.03
CA MET A 233 -14.75 4.66 0.37
C MET A 233 -13.77 5.54 1.16
N SER A 234 -14.24 6.63 1.74
CA SER A 234 -13.47 7.41 2.70
C SER A 234 -13.99 7.19 4.10
N LYS A 235 -13.16 6.65 4.99
CA LYS A 235 -13.46 6.56 6.43
C LYS A 235 -13.54 7.93 7.10
N SER A 236 -13.06 8.99 6.46
CA SER A 236 -13.01 10.34 7.06
C SER A 236 -14.38 11.00 7.19
N MET A 237 -15.43 10.47 6.56
CA MET A 237 -16.80 10.96 6.76
C MET A 237 -17.58 10.20 7.84
N ASP A 238 -17.06 9.06 8.32
CA ASP A 238 -17.61 8.38 9.50
C ASP A 238 -17.12 9.02 10.82
N LEU A 239 -16.02 9.79 10.76
CA LEU A 239 -15.42 10.44 11.94
C LEU A 239 -16.05 11.80 12.30
N ASN A 240 -17.01 12.31 11.51
CA ASN A 240 -17.95 13.34 12.01
C ASN A 240 -19.11 12.72 12.83
N GLY A 241 -19.11 11.39 12.98
CA GLY A 241 -19.85 10.67 14.02
C GLY A 241 -18.96 10.05 15.10
N GLU A 242 -17.63 10.13 14.96
CA GLU A 242 -16.67 9.44 15.83
C GLU A 242 -15.33 10.20 15.91
N ARG A 243 -15.25 11.28 16.69
CA ARG A 243 -14.03 11.85 17.31
C ARG A 243 -14.53 12.96 18.23
N GLU A 244 -14.30 13.02 19.53
CA GLU A 244 -13.48 12.29 20.48
C GLU A 244 -14.19 12.40 21.84
N THR A 245 -14.45 11.26 22.47
CA THR A 245 -14.36 11.01 23.91
C THR A 245 -14.72 9.55 24.07
N GLY A 246 -14.00 8.84 24.93
CA GLY A 246 -14.28 7.45 25.31
C GLY A 246 -15.58 7.28 26.08
N PHE A 247 -16.68 7.81 25.56
CA PHE A 247 -18.02 7.72 26.13
C PHE A 247 -19.00 7.42 25.01
N ASN A 248 -19.33 6.14 24.89
CA ASN A 248 -20.29 5.64 23.93
C ASN A 248 -21.71 6.05 24.39
N LEU A 249 -22.15 7.26 24.05
CA LEU A 249 -23.48 7.80 24.40
C LEU A 249 -24.62 6.90 23.89
N ARG A 250 -24.40 6.09 22.85
CA ARG A 250 -25.36 5.06 22.42
C ARG A 250 -25.46 3.88 23.37
N SER A 251 -24.37 3.49 24.06
CA SER A 251 -24.46 2.46 25.10
C SER A 251 -25.11 2.98 26.38
N ILE A 252 -25.04 4.30 26.63
CA ILE A 252 -25.72 4.94 27.76
C ILE A 252 -27.20 5.18 27.44
N ILE A 253 -27.58 5.64 26.25
CA ILE A 253 -29.01 5.76 25.88
C ILE A 253 -29.65 4.38 25.76
N ALA A 254 -28.93 3.37 25.25
CA ALA A 254 -29.39 1.99 25.28
C ALA A 254 -29.47 1.47 26.72
N LYS A 255 -28.49 1.72 27.60
CA LYS A 255 -28.60 1.34 29.03
C LYS A 255 -29.72 2.09 29.75
N VAL A 256 -29.90 3.39 29.51
CA VAL A 256 -30.91 4.24 30.16
C VAL A 256 -32.30 3.90 29.66
N GLN A 257 -32.49 3.62 28.36
CA GLN A 257 -33.76 3.09 27.85
C GLN A 257 -34.01 1.66 28.33
N THR A 258 -32.97 0.81 28.44
CA THR A 258 -33.12 -0.56 28.94
C THR A 258 -33.39 -0.59 30.45
N GLU A 259 -32.78 0.29 31.24
CA GLU A 259 -32.99 0.40 32.69
C GLU A 259 -34.28 1.14 33.04
N GLN A 260 -34.73 2.11 32.23
CA GLN A 260 -36.08 2.68 32.30
C GLN A 260 -37.16 1.67 31.91
N LEU A 261 -36.89 0.79 30.93
CA LEU A 261 -37.79 -0.33 30.56
C LEU A 261 -37.78 -1.47 31.61
N LEU A 262 -36.73 -1.57 32.43
CA LEU A 262 -36.58 -2.57 33.50
C LEU A 262 -36.94 -2.05 34.91
N GLY A 263 -37.35 -0.78 35.04
CA GLY A 263 -37.96 -0.24 36.26
C GLY A 263 -37.04 -0.12 37.48
N ARG A 264 -35.72 0.08 37.31
CA ARG A 264 -34.80 0.28 38.46
C ARG A 264 -34.54 1.78 38.69
N PRO A 265 -34.66 2.30 39.92
CA PRO A 265 -34.32 3.69 40.24
C PRO A 265 -32.81 3.91 40.23
N ILE A 266 -32.37 5.02 39.62
CA ILE A 266 -30.98 5.48 39.62
C ILE A 266 -30.82 6.40 40.85
N ASP A 267 -30.31 5.85 41.95
CA ASP A 267 -29.73 6.64 43.04
C ASP A 267 -28.21 6.45 42.99
N GLN A 268 -27.48 7.48 42.56
CA GLN A 268 -26.09 7.73 42.99
C GLN A 268 -25.66 9.15 42.58
N GLN A 269 -25.31 9.95 43.59
CA GLN A 269 -24.61 11.23 43.46
C GLN A 269 -23.26 11.05 42.77
N PRO A 270 -22.76 12.07 42.03
CA PRO A 270 -21.42 12.03 41.47
C PRO A 270 -20.35 12.05 42.58
N ASP A 271 -19.33 11.23 42.38
CA ASP A 271 -18.16 11.07 43.25
C ASP A 271 -17.29 12.35 43.20
N PRO A 272 -16.97 12.99 44.34
CA PRO A 272 -16.20 14.23 44.40
C PRO A 272 -14.73 14.10 43.93
N ALA A 273 -14.25 12.89 43.60
CA ALA A 273 -12.93 12.69 43.01
C ALA A 273 -12.80 13.23 41.56
N TYR A 274 -13.90 13.62 40.92
CA TYR A 274 -13.92 14.07 39.52
C TYR A 274 -13.52 15.55 39.32
N ASP A 275 -13.58 16.39 40.35
CA ASP A 275 -13.30 17.83 40.23
C ASP A 275 -11.79 18.17 40.29
N ASP A 276 -10.97 17.28 40.86
CA ASP A 276 -9.51 17.50 40.97
C ASP A 276 -8.75 17.09 39.68
N GLU A 277 -9.27 16.14 38.90
CA GLU A 277 -8.65 15.74 37.62
C GLU A 277 -8.86 16.78 36.51
N ILE A 278 -9.97 17.53 36.54
CA ILE A 278 -10.25 18.57 35.52
C ILE A 278 -9.31 19.78 35.69
N LYS A 279 -8.89 20.11 36.91
CA LYS A 279 -7.92 21.20 37.15
C LYS A 279 -6.51 20.88 36.65
N HIS A 280 -6.10 19.61 36.70
CA HIS A 280 -4.75 19.21 36.25
C HIS A 280 -4.61 19.13 34.72
N ILE A 281 -5.70 19.00 33.98
CA ILE A 281 -5.69 18.96 32.51
C ILE A 281 -5.52 20.38 31.92
N ASP A 282 -6.11 21.41 32.54
CA ASP A 282 -5.99 22.80 32.10
C ASP A 282 -4.57 23.37 32.33
N GLU A 283 -3.91 22.98 33.43
CA GLU A 283 -2.52 23.40 33.71
C GLU A 283 -1.52 22.75 32.75
N ALA A 284 -1.72 21.48 32.39
CA ALA A 284 -0.84 20.76 31.45
C ALA A 284 -0.97 21.28 30.00
N GLN A 285 -2.17 21.68 29.58
CA GLN A 285 -2.39 22.28 28.26
C GLN A 285 -1.80 23.70 28.15
N THR A 286 -1.79 24.46 29.24
CA THR A 286 -1.20 25.80 29.28
C THR A 286 0.34 25.76 29.19
N ILE A 287 0.98 24.76 29.81
CA ILE A 287 2.44 24.56 29.74
C ILE A 287 2.88 24.10 28.33
N ALA A 288 2.13 23.18 27.71
CA ALA A 288 2.44 22.69 26.37
C ALA A 288 2.30 23.76 25.27
N GLN A 289 1.40 24.73 25.43
CA GLN A 289 1.27 25.85 24.49
C GLN A 289 2.40 26.89 24.65
N PHE A 290 2.99 27.00 25.84
CA PHE A 290 4.10 27.94 26.10
C PHE A 290 5.44 27.42 25.55
N GLU A 291 5.70 26.11 25.61
CA GLU A 291 6.95 25.51 25.13
C GLU A 291 7.05 25.48 23.60
N VAL A 292 5.93 25.23 22.90
CA VAL A 292 5.89 25.25 21.42
C VAL A 292 6.08 26.67 20.85
N GLY A 293 5.66 27.71 21.58
CA GLY A 293 5.90 29.11 21.20
C GLY A 293 7.38 29.51 21.23
N HIS A 294 8.16 28.98 22.18
CA HIS A 294 9.57 29.33 22.36
C HIS A 294 10.51 28.63 21.37
N GLU A 295 10.23 27.38 20.99
CA GLU A 295 11.02 26.67 19.98
C GLU A 295 10.85 27.27 18.57
N THR A 296 9.65 27.76 18.26
CA THR A 296 9.35 28.34 16.95
C THR A 296 10.04 29.70 16.76
N GLN A 297 10.15 30.54 17.80
CA GLN A 297 10.90 31.81 17.71
C GLN A 297 12.41 31.62 17.58
N THR A 298 12.96 30.56 18.17
CA THR A 298 14.41 30.31 18.15
C THR A 298 14.88 29.78 16.78
N GLN A 299 14.01 29.09 16.03
CA GLN A 299 14.33 28.62 14.67
C GLN A 299 14.22 29.71 13.61
N THR A 300 13.31 30.68 13.76
CA THR A 300 13.16 31.80 12.80
C THR A 300 14.36 32.75 12.86
N ASN A 301 14.84 33.09 14.06
CA ASN A 301 16.03 33.94 14.23
C ASN A 301 17.33 33.28 13.75
N ARG A 302 17.37 31.95 13.63
CA ARG A 302 18.55 31.21 13.14
C ARG A 302 18.61 31.12 11.61
N LYS A 303 17.49 31.34 10.91
CA LYS A 303 17.46 31.40 9.44
C LYS A 303 17.83 32.78 8.90
N GLU A 304 17.45 33.86 9.57
CA GLU A 304 17.77 35.22 9.10
C GLU A 304 19.27 35.57 9.20
N ASN A 305 20.03 34.92 10.09
CA ASN A 305 21.48 35.17 10.24
C ASN A 305 22.38 34.31 9.33
N VAL A 306 21.85 33.36 8.57
CA VAL A 306 22.67 32.48 7.69
C VAL A 306 22.66 32.96 6.23
N ASP A 307 21.67 33.76 5.84
CA ASP A 307 21.52 34.27 4.47
C ASP A 307 22.26 35.60 4.21
N GLN A 308 23.01 36.14 5.18
CA GLN A 308 23.79 37.39 5.01
C GLN A 308 25.28 37.20 4.68
N ASP A 309 25.83 35.97 4.75
CA ASP A 309 27.29 35.75 4.65
C ASP A 309 27.78 35.22 3.28
N TRP A 310 26.95 35.19 2.23
CA TRP A 310 27.31 34.58 0.94
C TRP A 310 27.43 35.52 -0.28
N GLU A 311 27.29 36.84 -0.13
CA GLU A 311 27.31 37.77 -1.28
C GLU A 311 28.61 38.58 -1.51
N THR A 312 29.74 38.22 -0.91
CA THR A 312 31.03 38.88 -1.24
C THR A 312 32.16 37.89 -1.37
N GLU A 313 32.35 37.31 -2.56
CA GLU A 313 33.67 36.95 -3.12
C GLU A 313 33.49 36.26 -4.48
N THR A 314 33.43 37.03 -5.56
CA THR A 314 33.89 36.58 -6.89
C THR A 314 34.17 37.80 -7.76
N ASP A 315 35.36 38.38 -7.58
CA ASP A 315 36.03 39.15 -8.63
C ASP A 315 37.53 39.12 -8.33
N SER A 316 38.24 38.21 -8.98
CA SER A 316 39.59 38.46 -9.55
C SER A 316 40.26 37.16 -10.02
N LEU A 317 40.92 37.30 -11.18
CA LEU A 317 42.02 36.51 -11.75
C LEU A 317 41.69 35.44 -12.80
N ASP A 318 41.98 35.85 -14.04
CA ASP A 318 42.67 35.17 -15.15
C ASP A 318 42.22 33.78 -15.65
#